data_AF-D6U185-F1
#
_entry.id   AF-D6U185-F1
#
_cell.length_a   1.000
_cell.length_b   1.000
_cell.length_c   1.000
_cell.angle_alpha   90.00
_cell.angle_beta   90.00
_cell.angle_gamma   90.00
#
_symmetry.space_group_name_H-M   'P 1'
#
loop_
_entity.id
_entity.type
_entity.pdbx_description
1 polymer ?
#
loop_
_entity_poly.entity_id
_entity_poly.type
_entity_poly.pdbx_seq_one_letter_code
_entity_poly.pdbx_strand_id
1 'polypeptide(L)'
;MWITTPEIIEQILLEGQLEPVSDDALQQSARDWRSRGVKLTSHDALRILPVVSIGQPETWPLNDLYAPKTLPRPIRTKLKQADFYLVRFSCSFRPLHEESRVEWARFCVNLLPHPTTGAHPMAFDFYPQQVMREETKRQIKVTLSPLLKFQELEASLGSAEFGFENPAHVPIISAALGTSFDPSWDYRSDSTSGVLGTRWMYLLVKAPKGLASGQARLELEADVLVRGTRIAAKVRRQPDQAGAQLIVSLWG
;
A
#
# COMPACT_ATOMS: atom_id res chain seq x y z
N MET A 1 -13.02 2.90 -19.70
CA MET A 1 -12.97 1.65 -18.91
C MET A 1 -13.00 2.00 -17.43
N TRP A 2 -13.88 1.40 -16.65
CA TRP A 2 -13.89 1.57 -15.19
C TRP A 2 -13.29 0.33 -14.53
N ILE A 3 -12.31 0.52 -13.65
CA ILE A 3 -11.74 -0.55 -12.84
C ILE A 3 -12.51 -0.58 -11.52
N THR A 4 -13.20 -1.68 -11.26
CA THR A 4 -13.86 -1.91 -9.98
C THR A 4 -12.81 -2.32 -8.93
N THR A 5 -12.96 -1.79 -7.73
CA THR A 5 -12.11 -2.17 -6.59
C THR A 5 -12.87 -3.19 -5.77
N PRO A 6 -12.37 -4.43 -5.64
CA PRO A 6 -13.04 -5.43 -4.84
C PRO A 6 -12.93 -5.08 -3.35
N GLU A 7 -13.87 -5.56 -2.55
CA GLU A 7 -13.86 -5.32 -1.10
C GLU A 7 -12.73 -6.11 -0.40
N ILE A 8 -12.33 -7.24 -0.98
CA ILE A 8 -11.33 -8.17 -0.46
C ILE A 8 -10.21 -8.41 -1.47
N ILE A 9 -9.05 -8.82 -0.98
CA ILE A 9 -7.90 -9.21 -1.81
C ILE A 9 -8.18 -10.60 -2.38
N GLU A 10 -8.26 -10.72 -3.71
CA GLU A 10 -8.52 -12.00 -4.38
C GLU A 10 -7.27 -12.89 -4.49
N GLN A 11 -6.12 -12.28 -4.79
CA GLN A 11 -4.85 -12.98 -4.96
C GLN A 11 -3.85 -12.54 -3.88
N ILE A 12 -3.64 -13.38 -2.88
CA ILE A 12 -2.74 -13.09 -1.75
C ILE A 12 -1.34 -13.61 -2.07
N LEU A 13 -0.35 -12.73 -1.96
CA LEU A 13 1.06 -13.04 -2.17
C LEU A 13 1.75 -13.43 -0.85
N LEU A 14 1.40 -12.72 0.23
CA LEU A 14 1.91 -12.96 1.57
C LEU A 14 0.77 -12.80 2.56
N GLU A 15 0.65 -13.75 3.48
CA GLU A 15 -0.21 -13.66 4.65
C GLU A 15 0.55 -14.17 5.86
N GLY A 16 0.49 -13.42 6.94
CA GLY A 16 1.20 -13.77 8.17
C GLY A 16 0.78 -12.91 9.34
N GLN A 17 0.97 -13.43 10.54
CA GLN A 17 0.86 -12.64 11.74
C GLN A 17 2.00 -11.63 11.79
N LEU A 18 1.72 -10.42 12.26
CA LEU A 18 2.76 -9.45 12.54
C LEU A 18 3.68 -9.99 13.63
N GLU A 19 4.97 -9.76 13.48
CA GLU A 19 5.98 -10.14 14.45
C GLU A 19 6.74 -8.90 14.92
N PRO A 20 7.16 -8.83 16.20
CA PRO A 20 7.99 -7.74 16.69
C PRO A 20 9.26 -7.59 15.84
N VAL A 21 9.69 -6.35 15.65
CA VAL A 21 10.90 -6.05 14.88
C VAL A 21 12.16 -6.67 15.50
N SER A 22 12.18 -6.82 16.83
CA SER A 22 13.24 -7.49 17.59
C SER A 22 12.71 -8.12 18.89
N ASP A 23 13.44 -9.10 19.40
CA ASP A 23 13.14 -9.73 20.69
C ASP A 23 13.32 -8.74 21.86
N ASP A 24 14.28 -7.82 21.75
CA ASP A 24 14.50 -6.77 22.75
C ASP A 24 13.29 -5.84 22.89
N ALA A 25 12.67 -5.46 21.76
CA ALA A 25 11.44 -4.66 21.78
C ALA A 25 10.31 -5.41 22.50
N LEU A 26 10.15 -6.72 22.24
CA LEU A 26 9.16 -7.55 22.91
C LEU A 26 9.44 -7.72 24.42
N GLN A 27 10.71 -7.89 24.80
CA GLN A 27 11.10 -7.99 26.20
C GLN A 27 10.85 -6.68 26.96
N GLN A 28 11.13 -5.54 26.33
CA GLN A 28 10.83 -4.24 26.92
C GLN A 28 9.31 -4.07 27.14
N SER A 29 8.49 -4.38 26.14
CA SER A 29 7.03 -4.36 26.28
C SER A 29 6.53 -5.28 27.41
N ALA A 30 7.15 -6.46 27.57
CA ALA A 30 6.83 -7.37 28.66
C ALA A 30 7.13 -6.79 30.06
N ARG A 31 8.21 -6.01 30.21
CA ARG A 31 8.50 -5.29 31.45
C ARG A 31 7.46 -4.20 31.72
N ASP A 32 7.05 -3.47 30.68
CA ASP A 32 6.05 -2.41 30.78
C ASP A 32 4.64 -2.93 31.12
N TRP A 33 4.27 -4.13 30.67
CA TRP A 33 3.05 -4.79 31.12
C TRP A 33 3.12 -5.16 32.60
N ARG A 34 4.23 -5.77 33.03
CA ARG A 34 4.43 -6.15 34.43
C ARG A 34 4.38 -4.96 35.38
N SER A 35 5.00 -3.84 35.02
CA SER A 35 4.99 -2.61 35.84
C SER A 35 3.60 -2.01 36.00
N ARG A 36 2.70 -2.23 35.04
CA ARG A 36 1.29 -1.81 35.10
C ARG A 36 0.34 -2.87 35.65
N GLY A 37 0.87 -3.99 36.17
CA GLY A 37 0.07 -5.10 36.70
C GLY A 37 -0.67 -5.91 35.63
N VAL A 38 -0.35 -5.74 34.35
CA VAL A 38 -0.93 -6.51 33.26
C VAL A 38 -0.25 -7.88 33.20
N LYS A 39 -1.05 -8.94 33.43
CA LYS A 39 -0.60 -10.34 33.29
C LYS A 39 -0.65 -10.75 31.82
N LEU A 40 0.43 -10.46 31.09
CA LEU A 40 0.62 -10.88 29.70
C LEU A 40 2.06 -11.37 29.52
N THR A 41 2.23 -12.60 29.05
CA THR A 41 3.56 -13.11 28.69
C THR A 41 3.94 -12.66 27.28
N SER A 42 5.24 -12.67 26.95
CA SER A 42 5.69 -12.38 25.58
C SER A 42 5.07 -13.32 24.56
N HIS A 43 4.93 -14.60 24.90
CA HIS A 43 4.32 -15.60 24.03
C HIS A 43 2.82 -15.35 23.80
N ASP A 44 2.08 -14.94 24.85
CA ASP A 44 0.67 -14.56 24.69
C ASP A 44 0.54 -13.28 23.87
N ALA A 45 1.46 -12.31 24.05
CA ALA A 45 1.50 -11.08 23.28
C ALA A 45 1.70 -11.34 21.78
N LEU A 46 2.54 -12.32 21.41
CA LEU A 46 2.73 -12.69 20.01
C LEU A 46 1.44 -13.24 19.38
N ARG A 47 0.70 -14.08 20.11
CA ARG A 47 -0.55 -14.70 19.60
C ARG A 47 -1.66 -13.69 19.36
N ILE A 48 -1.62 -12.55 20.04
CA ILE A 48 -2.63 -11.51 19.89
C ILE A 48 -2.27 -10.46 18.83
N LEU A 49 -1.10 -10.54 18.20
CA LEU A 49 -0.75 -9.61 17.13
C LEU A 49 -1.68 -9.79 15.91
N PRO A 50 -2.02 -8.71 15.19
CA PRO A 50 -2.85 -8.80 13.99
C PRO A 50 -2.24 -9.65 12.89
N VAL A 51 -3.10 -10.26 12.08
CA VAL A 51 -2.72 -10.86 10.80
C VAL A 51 -2.77 -9.78 9.72
N VAL A 52 -1.77 -9.79 8.84
CA VAL A 52 -1.72 -8.95 7.66
C VAL A 52 -1.59 -9.78 6.41
N SER A 53 -2.15 -9.27 5.32
CA SER A 53 -1.96 -9.84 3.99
C SER A 53 -1.51 -8.77 3.00
N ILE A 54 -0.66 -9.14 2.05
CA ILE A 54 -0.26 -8.33 0.89
C ILE A 54 -0.76 -9.05 -0.37
N GLY A 55 -1.48 -8.33 -1.22
CA GLY A 55 -1.98 -8.87 -2.48
C GLY A 55 -0.94 -8.86 -3.60
N GLN A 56 -1.17 -9.71 -4.59
CA GLN A 56 -0.47 -9.64 -5.87
C GLN A 56 -0.79 -8.29 -6.54
N PRO A 57 0.20 -7.48 -6.95
CA PRO A 57 -0.07 -6.26 -7.67
C PRO A 57 -0.72 -6.53 -9.02
N GLU A 58 -1.68 -5.69 -9.38
CA GLU A 58 -2.31 -5.69 -10.70
C GLU A 58 -1.78 -4.52 -11.52
N THR A 59 -1.45 -4.77 -12.79
CA THR A 59 -0.77 -3.80 -13.63
C THR A 59 -1.46 -3.66 -14.97
N TRP A 60 -1.67 -2.42 -15.39
CA TRP A 60 -2.23 -2.07 -16.69
C TRP A 60 -1.32 -1.08 -17.42
N PRO A 61 -0.89 -1.38 -18.65
CA PRO A 61 -0.27 -0.39 -19.53
C PRO A 61 -1.22 0.79 -19.74
N LEU A 62 -0.70 2.01 -19.65
CA LEU A 62 -1.56 3.20 -19.75
C LEU A 62 -2.24 3.32 -21.12
N ASN A 63 -1.61 2.80 -22.19
CA ASN A 63 -2.19 2.79 -23.54
C ASN A 63 -3.41 1.87 -23.66
N ASP A 64 -3.58 0.92 -22.74
CA ASP A 64 -4.76 0.04 -22.71
C ASP A 64 -5.94 0.75 -22.01
N LEU A 65 -5.65 1.73 -21.15
CA LEU A 65 -6.63 2.49 -20.40
C LEU A 65 -7.11 3.74 -21.15
N TYR A 66 -6.22 4.39 -21.91
CA TYR A 66 -6.51 5.59 -22.69
C TYR A 66 -6.18 5.40 -24.17
N ALA A 67 -7.16 5.69 -25.04
CA ALA A 67 -6.90 5.75 -26.47
C ALA A 67 -5.90 6.89 -26.76
N PRO A 68 -4.75 6.65 -27.39
CA PRO A 68 -3.73 7.68 -27.58
C PRO A 68 -4.23 8.95 -28.30
N LYS A 69 -5.31 8.85 -29.08
CA LYS A 69 -5.91 9.98 -29.81
C LYS A 69 -6.64 10.97 -28.90
N THR A 70 -7.16 10.53 -27.75
CA THR A 70 -7.93 11.37 -26.80
C THR A 70 -7.01 12.15 -25.86
N LEU A 71 -5.74 11.74 -25.76
CA LEU A 71 -4.74 12.40 -24.92
C LEU A 71 -4.19 13.69 -25.55
N PRO A 72 -3.97 14.76 -24.75
CA PRO A 72 -3.34 15.99 -25.24
C PRO A 72 -1.96 15.76 -25.82
N ARG A 73 -1.57 16.62 -26.78
CA ARG A 73 -0.27 16.54 -27.46
C ARG A 73 0.94 16.43 -26.51
N PRO A 74 1.03 17.19 -25.40
CA PRO A 74 2.14 17.04 -24.46
C PRO A 74 2.27 15.64 -23.87
N ILE A 75 1.15 14.98 -23.55
CA ILE A 75 1.14 13.62 -23.00
C ILE A 75 1.49 12.59 -24.06
N ARG A 76 0.97 12.75 -25.28
CA ARG A 76 1.38 11.88 -26.39
C ARG A 76 2.89 11.92 -26.62
N THR A 77 3.52 13.09 -26.48
CA THR A 77 4.98 13.20 -26.54
C THR A 77 5.67 12.44 -25.40
N LYS A 78 5.17 12.55 -24.16
CA LYS A 78 5.70 11.78 -23.03
C LYS A 78 5.58 10.26 -23.24
N LEU A 79 4.45 9.78 -23.76
CA LEU A 79 4.21 8.36 -24.06
C LEU A 79 5.10 7.80 -25.19
N LYS A 80 5.66 8.67 -26.04
CA LYS A 80 6.68 8.27 -27.02
C LYS A 80 8.05 8.07 -26.39
N GLN A 81 8.35 8.78 -25.30
CA GLN A 81 9.67 8.80 -24.65
C GLN A 81 9.80 7.77 -23.52
N ALA A 82 8.68 7.34 -22.94
CA ALA A 82 8.63 6.41 -21.81
C ALA A 82 7.36 5.57 -21.89
N ASP A 83 7.39 4.42 -21.24
CA ASP A 83 6.20 3.61 -21.00
C ASP A 83 5.62 3.94 -19.63
N PHE A 84 4.29 3.90 -19.53
CA PHE A 84 3.58 4.22 -18.30
C PHE A 84 2.67 3.05 -17.93
N TYR A 85 2.65 2.72 -16.65
CA TYR A 85 1.88 1.62 -16.10
C TYR A 85 1.09 2.11 -14.88
N LEU A 86 -0.20 1.84 -14.85
CA LEU A 86 -0.98 1.94 -13.62
C LEU A 86 -0.81 0.63 -12.87
N VAL A 87 -0.32 0.70 -11.63
CA VAL A 87 -0.15 -0.45 -10.75
C VAL A 87 -1.04 -0.28 -9.53
N ARG A 88 -1.87 -1.27 -9.25
CA ARG A 88 -2.69 -1.35 -8.03
C ARG A 88 -2.05 -2.33 -7.05
N PHE A 89 -1.77 -1.84 -5.85
CA PHE A 89 -1.32 -2.63 -4.71
C PHE A 89 -2.43 -2.77 -3.69
N SER A 90 -2.34 -3.82 -2.87
CA SER A 90 -3.25 -4.01 -1.76
C SER A 90 -2.59 -4.62 -0.52
N CYS A 91 -3.07 -4.21 0.64
CA CYS A 91 -2.78 -4.86 1.90
C CYS A 91 -4.03 -4.92 2.77
N SER A 92 -4.07 -5.82 3.75
CA SER A 92 -5.17 -5.88 4.72
C SER A 92 -4.68 -6.09 6.13
N PHE A 93 -5.44 -5.55 7.09
CA PHE A 93 -5.15 -5.63 8.53
C PHE A 93 -6.32 -6.30 9.26
N ARG A 94 -6.05 -7.42 9.93
CA ARG A 94 -7.06 -8.21 10.64
C ARG A 94 -6.60 -8.47 12.08
N PRO A 95 -7.10 -7.69 13.07
CA PRO A 95 -6.89 -8.03 14.46
C PRO A 95 -7.51 -9.39 14.77
N LEU A 96 -6.80 -10.20 15.53
CA LEU A 96 -7.31 -11.48 16.01
C LEU A 96 -8.04 -11.33 17.35
N HIS A 97 -7.70 -10.29 18.10
CA HIS A 97 -8.17 -10.05 19.46
C HIS A 97 -8.46 -8.55 19.68
N GLU A 98 -9.48 -8.24 20.48
CA GLU A 98 -9.90 -6.86 20.80
C GLU A 98 -8.83 -6.08 21.58
N GLU A 99 -7.95 -6.79 22.30
CA GLU A 99 -6.85 -6.15 23.05
C GLU A 99 -5.67 -5.72 22.17
N SER A 100 -5.75 -5.98 20.86
CA SER A 100 -4.76 -5.59 19.86
C SER A 100 -5.38 -4.66 18.82
N ARG A 101 -4.65 -3.60 18.45
CA ARG A 101 -5.02 -2.77 17.31
C ARG A 101 -3.78 -2.22 16.62
N VAL A 102 -3.84 -2.12 15.30
CA VAL A 102 -2.82 -1.42 14.53
C VAL A 102 -3.07 0.09 14.70
N GLU A 103 -2.14 0.82 15.32
CA GLU A 103 -2.23 2.28 15.47
C GLU A 103 -1.62 3.01 14.29
N TRP A 104 -0.56 2.44 13.73
CA TRP A 104 0.07 2.96 12.53
C TRP A 104 0.56 1.80 11.69
N ALA A 105 0.54 1.96 10.37
CA ALA A 105 1.17 1.04 9.45
C ALA A 105 1.74 1.79 8.26
N ARG A 106 2.83 1.27 7.70
CA ARG A 106 3.43 1.77 6.48
C ARG A 106 3.53 0.65 5.47
N PHE A 107 3.03 0.90 4.27
CA PHE A 107 3.26 0.06 3.10
C PHE A 107 4.25 0.76 2.18
N CYS A 108 5.40 0.12 1.92
CA CYS A 108 6.44 0.65 1.05
C CYS A 108 6.53 -0.16 -0.24
N VAL A 109 6.71 0.55 -1.36
CA VAL A 109 7.00 -0.05 -2.66
C VAL A 109 8.34 0.50 -3.13
N ASN A 110 9.39 -0.33 -3.13
CA ASN A 110 10.69 0.03 -3.67
C ASN A 110 10.80 -0.51 -5.10
N LEU A 111 10.71 0.39 -6.09
CA LEU A 111 10.89 0.07 -7.49
C LEU A 111 12.36 -0.31 -7.74
N LEU A 112 12.59 -1.49 -8.30
CA LEU A 112 13.94 -2.03 -8.49
C LEU A 112 14.46 -1.72 -9.91
N PRO A 113 15.77 -1.48 -10.07
CA PRO A 113 16.37 -1.39 -11.40
C PRO A 113 16.31 -2.76 -12.09
N HIS A 114 16.16 -2.74 -13.41
CA HIS A 114 16.16 -3.97 -14.21
C HIS A 114 17.51 -4.69 -14.08
N PRO A 115 17.54 -6.00 -13.76
CA PRO A 115 18.75 -6.69 -13.32
C PRO A 115 19.86 -6.72 -14.37
N THR A 116 19.50 -6.73 -15.66
CA THR A 116 20.48 -6.82 -16.76
C THR A 116 20.89 -5.46 -17.33
N THR A 117 19.97 -4.49 -17.35
CA THR A 117 20.18 -3.22 -18.08
C THR A 117 20.46 -2.06 -17.14
N GLY A 118 20.20 -2.22 -15.83
CA GLY A 118 20.27 -1.14 -14.84
C GLY A 118 19.18 -0.07 -15.02
N ALA A 119 18.29 -0.23 -16.00
CA ALA A 119 17.24 0.73 -16.30
C ALA A 119 16.23 0.77 -15.15
N HIS A 120 15.93 1.96 -14.64
CA HIS A 120 15.18 2.12 -13.39
C HIS A 120 13.80 2.75 -13.64
N PRO A 121 12.69 2.03 -13.37
CA PRO A 121 11.38 2.66 -13.34
C PRO A 121 11.23 3.60 -12.14
N MET A 122 10.40 4.63 -12.29
CA MET A 122 10.17 5.64 -11.25
C MET A 122 8.68 5.83 -10.98
N ALA A 123 8.35 6.16 -9.74
CA ALA A 123 7.05 6.65 -9.33
C ALA A 123 6.81 8.02 -9.99
N PHE A 124 5.79 8.10 -10.84
CA PHE A 124 5.40 9.34 -11.52
C PHE A 124 4.28 10.07 -10.76
N ASP A 125 3.34 9.30 -10.22
CA ASP A 125 2.29 9.78 -9.35
C ASP A 125 1.73 8.63 -8.52
N PHE A 126 1.09 8.92 -7.39
CA PHE A 126 0.47 7.92 -6.53
C PHE A 126 -0.83 8.43 -5.93
N TYR A 127 -1.70 7.49 -5.57
CA TYR A 127 -2.99 7.74 -4.94
C TYR A 127 -3.32 6.61 -3.95
N PRO A 128 -3.99 6.89 -2.83
CA PRO A 128 -4.31 8.23 -2.32
C PRO A 128 -3.07 8.97 -1.81
N GLN A 129 -3.02 10.30 -1.98
CA GLN A 129 -1.92 11.13 -1.48
C GLN A 129 -2.13 11.55 -0.03
N GLN A 130 -3.33 12.02 0.26
CA GLN A 130 -3.72 12.42 1.60
C GLN A 130 -5.23 12.20 1.75
N VAL A 131 -5.64 11.40 2.72
CA VAL A 131 -7.05 11.29 3.10
C VAL A 131 -7.13 11.71 4.56
N MET A 132 -7.67 12.90 4.78
CA MET A 132 -8.05 13.36 6.11
C MET A 132 -9.47 12.86 6.40
N ARG A 133 -9.77 12.63 7.68
CA ARG A 133 -11.03 12.08 8.19
C ARG A 133 -12.25 12.59 7.39
N GLU A 134 -12.76 11.78 6.46
CA GLU A 134 -14.04 12.02 5.80
C GLU A 134 -15.09 11.16 6.49
N GLU A 135 -16.04 11.80 7.15
CA GLU A 135 -17.12 11.17 7.92
C GLU A 135 -18.20 10.50 7.03
N THR A 136 -17.94 10.31 5.73
CA THR A 136 -18.96 9.78 4.80
C THR A 136 -18.37 8.76 3.84
N LYS A 137 -18.97 7.56 3.80
CA LYS A 137 -18.81 6.59 2.70
C LYS A 137 -19.12 7.28 1.38
N ARG A 138 -18.11 7.78 0.68
CA ARG A 138 -18.22 8.19 -0.71
C ARG A 138 -17.47 7.19 -1.56
N GLN A 139 -18.12 6.66 -2.59
CA GLN A 139 -17.41 6.05 -3.70
C GLN A 139 -16.72 7.18 -4.44
N ILE A 140 -15.43 7.38 -4.18
CA ILE A 140 -14.65 8.39 -4.89
C ILE A 140 -14.27 7.80 -6.23
N LYS A 141 -14.68 8.47 -7.31
CA LYS A 141 -14.24 8.15 -8.66
C LYS A 141 -12.93 8.89 -8.92
N VAL A 142 -11.88 8.16 -9.23
CA VAL A 142 -10.55 8.73 -9.49
C VAL A 142 -10.19 8.46 -10.94
N THR A 143 -9.64 9.47 -11.62
CA THR A 143 -9.15 9.37 -13.00
C THR A 143 -7.72 9.92 -13.09
N LEU A 144 -7.08 9.77 -14.25
CA LEU A 144 -5.88 10.53 -14.57
C LEU A 144 -6.25 11.79 -15.35
N SER A 145 -5.83 12.93 -14.84
CA SER A 145 -5.91 14.20 -15.53
C SER A 145 -5.12 14.17 -16.86
N PRO A 146 -5.36 15.12 -17.76
CA PRO A 146 -4.60 15.24 -18.99
C PRO A 146 -3.11 15.59 -18.78
N LEU A 147 -2.63 15.67 -17.53
CA LEU A 147 -1.22 15.81 -17.16
C LEU A 147 -0.61 14.51 -16.58
N LEU A 148 -1.36 13.40 -16.63
CA LEU A 148 -1.03 12.11 -16.01
C LEU A 148 -0.88 12.21 -14.49
N LYS A 149 -1.78 12.95 -13.85
CA LYS A 149 -1.89 13.04 -12.40
C LYS A 149 -3.23 12.51 -11.93
N PHE A 150 -3.25 11.75 -10.84
CA PHE A 150 -4.50 11.29 -10.23
C PHE A 150 -5.36 12.49 -9.83
N GLN A 151 -6.64 12.40 -10.14
CA GLN A 151 -7.63 13.43 -9.89
C GLN A 151 -8.95 12.79 -9.47
N GLU A 152 -9.53 13.28 -8.38
CA GLU A 152 -10.86 12.89 -7.94
C GLU A 152 -11.93 13.61 -8.77
N LEU A 153 -13.00 12.90 -9.11
CA LEU A 153 -14.14 13.42 -9.85
C LEU A 153 -15.31 13.66 -8.89
N GLU A 154 -15.81 14.89 -8.88
CA GLU A 154 -17.10 15.18 -8.25
C GLU A 154 -18.23 14.54 -9.06
N ALA A 155 -19.21 13.97 -8.37
CA ALA A 155 -20.29 13.15 -8.94
C ALA A 155 -21.16 13.82 -10.02
N SER A 156 -20.97 15.13 -10.29
CA SER A 156 -21.74 15.94 -11.22
C SER A 156 -21.01 16.31 -12.52
N LEU A 157 -19.73 15.97 -12.70
CA LEU A 157 -18.94 16.42 -13.85
C LEU A 157 -18.53 15.27 -14.78
N GLY A 158 -19.35 15.05 -15.82
CA GLY A 158 -18.92 14.51 -17.13
C GLY A 158 -18.38 13.07 -17.17
N SER A 159 -18.57 12.41 -18.32
CA SER A 159 -18.08 11.05 -18.57
C SER A 159 -16.54 11.02 -18.64
N ALA A 160 -15.87 10.64 -17.56
CA ALA A 160 -14.46 10.29 -17.63
C ALA A 160 -14.29 9.01 -18.47
N GLU A 161 -13.32 9.01 -19.39
CA GLU A 161 -13.02 7.86 -20.25
C GLU A 161 -12.46 6.68 -19.44
N PHE A 162 -11.81 6.95 -18.31
CA PHE A 162 -11.24 5.96 -17.40
C PHE A 162 -11.37 6.40 -15.94
N GLY A 163 -11.56 5.46 -15.03
CA GLY A 163 -11.40 5.70 -13.61
C GLY A 163 -11.53 4.45 -12.75
N PHE A 164 -11.34 4.61 -11.45
CA PHE A 164 -11.54 3.57 -10.45
C PHE A 164 -12.29 4.09 -9.23
N GLU A 165 -12.93 3.18 -8.50
CA GLU A 165 -13.66 3.48 -7.27
C GLU A 165 -12.80 3.19 -6.05
N ASN A 166 -12.82 4.06 -5.04
CA ASN A 166 -12.17 3.78 -3.75
C ASN A 166 -13.22 3.89 -2.62
N PRO A 167 -13.46 2.83 -1.82
CA PRO A 167 -14.37 2.92 -0.69
C PRO A 167 -13.77 3.82 0.41
N ALA A 168 -14.37 4.99 0.65
CA ALA A 168 -13.96 5.90 1.72
C ALA A 168 -14.34 5.34 3.11
N HIS A 169 -13.50 4.44 3.63
CA HIS A 169 -13.37 4.13 5.07
C HIS A 169 -11.89 4.16 5.38
N VAL A 170 -11.33 5.36 5.43
CA VAL A 170 -9.90 5.51 5.39
C VAL A 170 -9.41 6.06 6.72
N PRO A 171 -8.55 5.34 7.46
CA PRO A 171 -7.66 5.96 8.45
C PRO A 171 -6.93 7.15 7.82
N ILE A 172 -6.33 8.01 8.62
CA ILE A 172 -5.54 9.12 8.08
C ILE A 172 -4.44 8.53 7.19
N ILE A 173 -4.52 8.76 5.89
CA ILE A 173 -3.46 8.38 4.94
C ILE A 173 -2.59 9.60 4.69
N SER A 174 -1.28 9.41 4.82
CA SER A 174 -0.29 10.27 4.20
C SER A 174 0.60 9.41 3.33
N ALA A 175 0.71 9.76 2.06
CA ALA A 175 1.67 9.11 1.19
C ALA A 175 2.88 10.04 0.99
N ALA A 176 4.06 9.46 1.08
CA ALA A 176 5.32 10.16 0.98
C ALA A 176 6.14 9.58 -0.18
N LEU A 177 6.77 10.47 -0.93
CA LEU A 177 7.79 10.13 -1.90
C LEU A 177 9.14 10.45 -1.25
N GLY A 178 9.83 9.45 -0.69
CA GLY A 178 11.17 9.64 -0.12
C GLY A 178 12.16 10.05 -1.23
N THR A 179 12.16 9.26 -2.29
CA THR A 179 12.78 9.45 -3.61
C THR A 179 11.80 8.98 -4.68
N SER A 180 12.06 9.25 -5.96
CA SER A 180 11.20 8.77 -7.07
C SER A 180 11.13 7.25 -7.22
N PHE A 181 11.72 6.46 -6.31
CA PHE A 181 11.84 5.00 -6.39
C PHE A 181 11.18 4.25 -5.23
N ASP A 182 10.81 4.92 -4.14
CA ASP A 182 10.31 4.32 -2.90
C ASP A 182 9.02 4.98 -2.39
N PRO A 183 7.93 5.04 -3.20
CA PRO A 183 6.64 5.50 -2.72
C PRO A 183 6.16 4.66 -1.52
N SER A 184 5.58 5.34 -0.53
CA SER A 184 5.03 4.72 0.66
C SER A 184 3.70 5.32 1.06
N TRP A 185 2.85 4.51 1.70
CA TRP A 185 1.57 4.93 2.29
C TRP A 185 1.59 4.65 3.79
N ASP A 186 1.47 5.71 4.57
CA ASP A 186 1.27 5.65 6.01
C ASP A 186 -0.21 5.68 6.34
N TYR A 187 -0.67 4.71 7.12
CA TYR A 187 -2.00 4.61 7.67
C TYR A 187 -1.93 4.89 9.17
N ARG A 188 -2.79 5.77 9.69
CA ARG A 188 -2.91 6.02 11.14
C ARG A 188 -4.33 5.78 11.61
N SER A 189 -4.47 4.99 12.67
CA SER A 189 -5.73 4.81 13.39
C SER A 189 -6.33 6.15 13.78
N ASP A 190 -7.65 6.25 13.75
CA ASP A 190 -8.31 7.38 14.39
C ASP A 190 -8.49 7.12 15.89
N SER A 191 -8.99 8.10 16.66
CA SER A 191 -9.10 7.98 18.12
C SER A 191 -10.03 6.86 18.59
N THR A 192 -10.81 6.27 17.68
CA THR A 192 -11.91 5.34 17.96
C THR A 192 -11.70 3.95 17.38
N SER A 193 -10.88 3.81 16.32
CA SER A 193 -10.71 2.55 15.58
C SER A 193 -9.28 2.38 15.08
N GLY A 194 -8.74 1.16 15.20
CA GLY A 194 -7.44 0.80 14.63
C GLY A 194 -7.44 0.85 13.09
N VAL A 195 -6.28 0.67 12.48
CA VAL A 195 -6.17 0.40 11.04
C VAL A 195 -6.70 -1.01 10.77
N LEU A 196 -7.83 -1.11 10.07
CA LEU A 196 -8.56 -2.38 9.82
C LEU A 196 -8.89 -2.56 8.35
N GLY A 197 -9.11 -3.80 7.91
CA GLY A 197 -9.66 -4.12 6.58
C GLY A 197 -8.67 -3.92 5.44
N THR A 198 -9.19 -3.98 4.21
CA THR A 198 -8.40 -3.88 2.98
C THR A 198 -8.07 -2.42 2.65
N ARG A 199 -6.85 -2.20 2.17
CA ARG A 199 -6.34 -0.93 1.68
C ARG A 199 -5.86 -1.11 0.26
N TRP A 200 -6.33 -0.24 -0.62
CA TRP A 200 -5.96 -0.20 -2.03
C TRP A 200 -5.13 1.04 -2.30
N MET A 201 -4.04 0.86 -3.04
CA MET A 201 -3.09 1.91 -3.38
C MET A 201 -2.81 1.84 -4.87
N TYR A 202 -2.63 2.99 -5.48
CA TYR A 202 -2.43 3.14 -6.91
C TYR A 202 -1.15 3.91 -7.17
N LEU A 203 -0.31 3.37 -8.04
CA LEU A 203 0.94 3.98 -8.46
C LEU A 203 0.95 4.09 -9.97
N LEU A 204 1.16 5.30 -10.48
CA LEU A 204 1.51 5.51 -11.86
C LEU A 204 3.03 5.43 -11.98
N VAL A 205 3.52 4.37 -12.62
CA VAL A 205 4.93 4.11 -12.84
C VAL A 205 5.32 4.62 -14.23
N LYS A 206 6.44 5.36 -14.31
CA LYS A 206 7.11 5.73 -15.56
C LYS A 206 8.35 4.85 -15.72
N ALA A 207 8.36 4.05 -16.78
CA ALA A 207 9.48 3.20 -17.14
C ALA A 207 10.23 3.72 -18.38
N PRO A 208 11.54 3.49 -18.50
CA PRO A 208 12.27 3.64 -19.76
C PRO A 208 11.55 2.94 -20.91
N LYS A 209 11.57 3.55 -22.11
CA LYS A 209 10.85 3.03 -23.27
C LYS A 209 11.36 1.64 -23.65
N GLY A 210 10.44 0.70 -23.84
CA GLY A 210 10.73 -0.69 -24.21
C GLY A 210 11.30 -1.54 -23.08
N LEU A 211 11.18 -1.12 -21.81
CA LEU A 211 11.66 -1.90 -20.68
C LEU A 211 10.81 -3.17 -20.50
N ALA A 212 11.42 -4.33 -20.77
CA ALA A 212 10.73 -5.62 -20.88
C ALA A 212 9.98 -6.04 -19.60
N SER A 213 10.57 -5.82 -18.42
CA SER A 213 9.98 -6.19 -17.15
C SER A 213 10.25 -5.15 -16.06
N GLY A 214 9.37 -5.14 -15.06
CA GLY A 214 9.49 -4.28 -13.89
C GLY A 214 9.34 -5.09 -12.62
N GLN A 215 10.13 -4.75 -11.61
CA GLN A 215 10.06 -5.40 -10.31
C GLN A 215 9.94 -4.37 -9.20
N ALA A 216 9.29 -4.76 -8.11
CA ALA A 216 9.26 -3.99 -6.89
C ALA A 216 9.55 -4.88 -5.68
N ARG A 217 10.15 -4.31 -4.65
CA ARG A 217 10.17 -4.88 -3.31
C ARG A 217 9.06 -4.26 -2.47
N LEU A 218 8.27 -5.09 -1.83
CA LEU A 218 7.16 -4.69 -0.97
C LEU A 218 7.53 -4.89 0.49
N GLU A 219 7.25 -3.89 1.33
CA GLU A 219 7.48 -3.97 2.77
C GLU A 219 6.25 -3.44 3.51
N LEU A 220 5.93 -4.08 4.65
CA LEU A 220 4.86 -3.65 5.54
C LEU A 220 5.37 -3.63 6.99
N GLU A 221 5.32 -2.44 7.57
CA GLU A 221 5.67 -2.15 8.96
C GLU A 221 4.44 -1.64 9.70
N ALA A 222 4.37 -1.89 11.00
CA ALA A 222 3.24 -1.45 11.81
C ALA A 222 3.63 -1.20 13.27
N ASP A 223 2.97 -0.23 13.88
CA ASP A 223 2.93 -0.07 15.32
C ASP A 223 1.61 -0.64 15.83
N VAL A 224 1.70 -1.67 16.66
CA VAL A 224 0.54 -2.36 17.23
C VAL A 224 0.42 -2.00 18.70
N LEU A 225 -0.73 -1.46 19.11
CA LEU A 225 -1.05 -1.32 20.52
C LEU A 225 -1.63 -2.63 21.05
N VAL A 226 -0.97 -3.17 22.08
CA VAL A 226 -1.35 -4.39 22.79
C VAL A 226 -1.51 -4.06 24.26
N ARG A 227 -2.76 -4.12 24.76
CA ARG A 227 -3.11 -3.78 26.15
C ARG A 227 -2.47 -2.47 26.64
N GLY A 228 -2.48 -1.45 25.79
CA GLY A 228 -1.92 -0.13 26.10
C GLY A 228 -0.40 0.01 25.98
N THR A 229 0.33 -0.99 25.47
CA THR A 229 1.74 -0.81 25.05
C THR A 229 1.87 -0.93 23.55
N ARG A 230 2.64 -0.03 22.97
CA ARG A 230 2.99 -0.07 21.56
C ARG A 230 4.14 -1.05 21.32
N ILE A 231 4.00 -1.86 20.28
CA ILE A 231 5.00 -2.81 19.79
C ILE A 231 5.23 -2.48 18.31
N ALA A 232 6.46 -2.13 17.96
CA ALA A 232 6.87 -2.05 16.56
C ALA A 232 6.94 -3.47 15.99
N ALA A 233 6.24 -3.70 14.88
CA ALA A 233 6.08 -5.00 14.25
C ALA A 233 6.23 -4.92 12.74
N LYS A 234 6.56 -6.05 12.13
CA LYS A 234 6.66 -6.23 10.68
C LYS A 234 6.12 -7.60 10.29
N VAL A 235 5.71 -7.74 9.05
CA VAL A 235 5.39 -9.08 8.53
C VAL A 235 6.70 -9.82 8.23
N ARG A 236 6.90 -11.02 8.80
CA ARG A 236 8.01 -11.90 8.43
C ARG A 236 7.57 -12.96 7.44
N ARG A 237 8.47 -13.34 6.55
CA ARG A 237 8.24 -14.40 5.57
C ARG A 237 8.83 -15.69 6.12
N GLN A 238 8.03 -16.49 6.83
CA GLN A 238 8.41 -17.76 7.47
C GLN A 238 9.63 -17.71 8.44
N PRO A 239 9.70 -18.59 9.45
CA PRO A 239 10.80 -18.59 10.42
C PRO A 239 12.19 -18.81 9.78
N ASP A 240 12.27 -19.60 8.70
CA ASP A 240 13.53 -19.99 8.05
C ASP A 240 14.05 -18.96 7.02
N GLN A 241 13.31 -17.88 6.77
CA GLN A 241 13.68 -16.84 5.80
C GLN A 241 13.65 -15.44 6.44
N ALA A 242 14.17 -15.33 7.67
CA ALA A 242 14.44 -14.06 8.31
C ALA A 242 15.40 -13.21 7.43
N GLY A 243 14.83 -12.33 6.60
CA GLY A 243 15.57 -11.46 5.67
C GLY A 243 15.18 -11.57 4.19
N ALA A 244 14.31 -12.50 3.80
CA ALA A 244 13.88 -12.61 2.41
C ALA A 244 12.98 -11.42 2.01
N GLN A 245 13.49 -10.61 1.09
CA GLN A 245 12.76 -9.47 0.51
C GLN A 245 11.56 -9.97 -0.31
N LEU A 246 10.40 -9.34 -0.15
CA LEU A 246 9.22 -9.65 -0.96
C LEU A 246 9.32 -8.93 -2.30
N ILE A 247 10.03 -9.56 -3.24
CA ILE A 247 10.19 -9.05 -4.60
C ILE A 247 9.07 -9.61 -5.49
N VAL A 248 8.41 -8.73 -6.23
CA VAL A 248 7.29 -9.04 -7.13
C VAL A 248 7.57 -8.55 -8.53
N SER A 249 7.07 -9.29 -9.53
CA SER A 249 6.96 -8.77 -10.89
C SER A 249 5.77 -7.82 -10.99
N LEU A 250 5.97 -6.66 -11.59
CA LEU A 250 4.92 -5.70 -11.89
C LEU A 250 4.43 -5.86 -13.34
N TRP A 251 5.35 -6.07 -14.27
CA TRP A 251 5.06 -6.43 -15.67
C TRP A 251 6.22 -7.26 -16.22
N GLY A 252 5.98 -7.94 -17.34
CA GLY A 252 6.96 -8.80 -18.02
C GLY A 252 6.35 -10.11 -18.47
#